data_AF-A0A921HTQ2-F1
#
_entry.id   AF-A0A921HTQ2-F1
#
_cell.length_a   1.000
_cell.length_b   1.000
_cell.length_c   1.000
_cell.angle_alpha   90.00
_cell.angle_beta   90.00
_cell.angle_gamma   90.00
#
_symmetry.space_group_name_H-M   'P 1'
#
loop_
_entity.id
_entity.type
_entity.pdbx_description
1 polymer ?
#
loop_
_entity_poly.entity_id
_entity_poly.type
_entity_poly.pdbx_seq_one_letter_code
_entity_poly.pdbx_strand_id
1 'polypeptide(L)'
;MKKAILITTDLVLALLGLAGLTACDGHNDKYPKDYLGFERFLENYTFERGVESREITLKVVAAEKADTERKATISIRNLPGRQPAYTLLDKEVTIAPKKKSAHVRIRIYPAKIKKADEIRLTCTPKDKKVKATTVTLKIAIK
;
A
#
# COMPACT_ATOMS: atom_id res chain seq x y z
N MET A 1 -70.71 14.54 -6.63
CA MET A 1 -70.86 14.27 -8.08
C MET A 1 -69.55 14.62 -8.76
N LYS A 2 -69.00 13.67 -9.52
CA LYS A 2 -67.65 13.67 -10.12
C LYS A 2 -67.51 14.76 -11.19
N LYS A 3 -66.38 15.47 -11.23
CA LYS A 3 -65.75 15.90 -12.49
C LYS A 3 -64.23 15.83 -12.35
N ALA A 4 -63.67 14.79 -12.96
CA ALA A 4 -62.26 14.69 -13.27
C ALA A 4 -61.96 15.64 -14.43
N ILE A 5 -60.89 16.41 -14.33
CA ILE A 5 -60.30 17.11 -15.46
C ILE A 5 -58.89 16.54 -15.62
N LEU A 6 -58.75 15.68 -16.63
CA LEU A 6 -57.47 15.33 -17.22
C LEU A 6 -56.95 16.58 -17.94
N ILE A 7 -55.75 17.02 -17.60
CA ILE A 7 -54.96 17.88 -18.50
C ILE A 7 -53.70 17.08 -18.83
N THR A 8 -53.63 16.74 -20.11
CA THR A 8 -52.56 16.01 -20.80
C THR A 8 -51.36 16.92 -21.11
N THR A 9 -50.29 16.28 -21.56
CA THR A 9 -49.09 16.75 -22.30
C THR A 9 -47.89 17.28 -21.51
N ASP A 10 -46.99 16.32 -21.24
CA ASP A 10 -45.60 16.24 -21.72
C ASP A 10 -44.50 17.21 -21.25
N LEU A 11 -43.40 16.54 -20.84
CA LEU A 11 -42.00 16.92 -20.98
C LEU A 11 -41.38 17.82 -19.88
N VAL A 12 -40.58 17.20 -19.01
CA VAL A 12 -39.15 17.46 -18.70
C VAL A 12 -38.80 16.51 -17.54
N LEU A 13 -38.29 15.31 -17.84
CA LEU A 13 -36.86 15.00 -17.85
C LEU A 13 -36.20 15.15 -16.46
N ALA A 14 -36.00 13.99 -15.84
CA ALA A 14 -34.86 13.58 -15.02
C ALA A 14 -34.10 14.65 -14.21
N LEU A 15 -34.11 14.46 -12.89
CA LEU A 15 -32.96 14.62 -11.99
C LEU A 15 -33.28 13.79 -10.73
N LEU A 16 -33.31 12.46 -10.87
CA LEU A 16 -32.26 11.57 -10.35
C LEU A 16 -31.51 12.14 -9.14
N GLY A 17 -31.72 11.46 -8.01
CA GLY A 17 -31.15 11.76 -6.73
C GLY A 17 -29.66 12.05 -6.80
N LEU A 18 -29.30 13.27 -6.43
CA LEU A 18 -28.05 13.51 -5.76
C LEU A 18 -28.20 13.00 -4.33
N ALA A 19 -28.02 11.68 -4.17
CA ALA A 19 -27.48 11.16 -2.94
C ALA A 19 -26.16 11.91 -2.74
N GLY A 20 -26.16 12.86 -1.81
CA GLY A 20 -24.94 13.45 -1.29
C GLY A 20 -24.12 12.33 -0.69
N LEU A 21 -23.30 11.69 -1.52
CA LEU A 21 -22.09 11.03 -1.07
C LEU A 21 -21.27 12.16 -0.47
N THR A 22 -21.50 12.47 0.80
CA THR A 22 -20.48 13.07 1.64
C THR A 22 -19.37 12.02 1.66
N ALA A 23 -18.51 12.06 0.64
CA ALA A 23 -17.26 11.37 0.67
C ALA A 23 -16.57 11.93 1.91
N CYS A 24 -16.54 11.15 2.99
CA CYS A 24 -15.63 11.40 4.08
C CYS A 24 -14.27 11.47 3.40
N ASP A 25 -13.78 12.70 3.23
CA ASP A 25 -12.50 12.94 2.62
C ASP A 25 -11.51 12.30 3.57
N GLY A 26 -11.03 11.11 3.19
CA GLY A 26 -10.08 10.35 3.99
C GLY A 26 -8.71 10.98 3.84
N HIS A 27 -8.62 12.30 4.03
CA HIS A 27 -7.39 13.03 4.09
C HIS A 27 -6.61 12.48 5.27
N ASN A 28 -5.42 11.97 4.97
CA ASN A 28 -4.57 11.34 5.96
C ASN A 28 -3.41 12.32 6.15
N ASP A 29 -3.59 13.28 7.06
CA ASP A 29 -2.64 14.37 7.38
C ASP A 29 -1.24 13.87 7.76
N LYS A 30 -1.11 12.56 7.97
CA LYS A 30 0.12 11.85 8.29
C LYS A 30 1.17 11.90 7.17
N TYR A 31 0.77 12.13 5.92
CA TYR A 31 1.69 12.04 4.77
C TYR A 31 1.53 13.21 3.79
N PRO A 32 2.60 13.62 3.08
CA PRO A 32 2.48 14.49 1.91
C PRO A 32 1.48 13.95 0.90
N LYS A 33 0.78 14.81 0.16
CA LYS A 33 -0.28 14.40 -0.79
C LYS A 33 0.22 13.41 -1.87
N ASP A 34 1.45 13.60 -2.31
CA ASP A 34 2.11 12.79 -3.33
C ASP A 34 2.77 11.53 -2.77
N TYR A 35 2.67 11.28 -1.45
CA TYR A 35 3.32 10.17 -0.79
C TYR A 35 2.93 8.82 -1.42
N LEU A 36 3.96 8.04 -1.73
CA LEU A 36 3.88 6.65 -2.17
C LEU A 36 5.00 5.88 -1.49
N GLY A 37 4.69 5.08 -0.48
CA GLY A 37 5.69 4.47 0.37
C GLY A 37 5.14 3.45 1.35
N PHE A 38 6.00 2.88 2.19
CA PHE A 38 5.59 1.90 3.18
C PHE A 38 4.68 2.52 4.25
N GLU A 39 3.62 1.81 4.65
CA GLU A 39 2.70 2.28 5.70
C GLU A 39 3.43 2.53 7.03
N ARG A 40 4.40 1.67 7.33
CA ARG A 40 5.23 1.71 8.54
C ARG A 40 6.69 1.95 8.16
N PHE A 41 7.41 2.65 9.03
CA PHE A 41 8.85 2.86 8.90
C PHE A 41 9.66 1.78 9.66
N LEU A 42 9.02 1.06 10.59
CA LEU A 42 9.62 0.00 11.39
C LEU A 42 8.60 -1.13 11.62
N GLU A 43 9.02 -2.36 11.41
CA GLU A 43 8.28 -3.56 11.77
C GLU A 43 9.19 -4.56 12.51
N ASN A 44 8.64 -5.23 13.52
CA ASN A 44 9.37 -6.20 14.33
C ASN A 44 8.81 -7.60 14.08
N TYR A 45 9.69 -8.56 13.84
CA TYR A 45 9.36 -9.95 13.63
C TYR A 45 10.17 -10.82 14.57
N THR A 46 9.54 -11.83 15.16
CA THR A 46 10.22 -12.84 15.96
C THR A 46 9.89 -14.21 15.37
N PHE A 47 10.92 -15.01 15.15
CA PHE A 47 10.80 -16.37 14.64
C PHE A 47 11.37 -17.35 15.65
N GLU A 48 10.74 -18.52 15.78
CA GLU A 48 11.32 -19.63 16.51
C GLU A 48 12.55 -20.19 15.75
N ARG A 49 13.52 -20.73 16.49
CA ARG A 49 14.63 -21.48 15.87
C ARG A 49 14.12 -22.62 15.00
N GLY A 50 14.83 -22.88 13.90
CA GLY A 50 14.51 -23.97 12.97
C GLY A 50 13.44 -23.63 11.93
N VAL A 51 12.87 -22.41 11.93
CA VAL A 51 12.02 -21.98 10.81
C VAL A 51 12.86 -21.81 9.55
N GLU A 52 12.64 -22.68 8.57
CA GLU A 52 13.34 -22.68 7.29
C GLU A 52 13.10 -21.39 6.50
N SER A 53 11.82 -21.03 6.31
CA SER A 53 11.45 -19.77 5.66
C SER A 53 10.06 -19.28 6.07
N ARG A 54 9.85 -17.97 5.96
CA ARG A 54 8.55 -17.32 6.12
C ARG A 54 8.39 -16.21 5.09
N GLU A 55 7.25 -16.20 4.40
CA GLU A 55 6.82 -15.06 3.60
C GLU A 55 6.07 -14.06 4.50
N ILE A 56 6.46 -12.80 4.44
CA ILE A 56 5.75 -11.70 5.09
C ILE A 56 5.33 -10.69 4.01
N THR A 57 4.28 -9.93 4.34
CA THR A 57 3.71 -8.93 3.44
C THR A 57 3.85 -7.55 4.06
N LEU A 58 4.42 -6.61 3.31
CA LEU A 58 4.54 -5.21 3.69
C LEU A 58 3.51 -4.41 2.89
N LYS A 59 2.86 -3.45 3.54
CA LYS A 59 1.86 -2.60 2.90
C LYS A 59 2.49 -1.33 2.38
N VAL A 60 2.30 -1.07 1.08
CA VAL A 60 2.65 0.19 0.43
C VAL A 60 1.38 1.00 0.29
N VAL A 61 1.42 2.25 0.72
CA VAL A 61 0.27 3.15 0.75
C VAL A 61 0.54 4.40 -0.06
N ALA A 62 -0.57 5.00 -0.45
CA ALA A 62 -0.67 6.29 -1.06
C ALA A 62 -1.52 7.21 -0.16
N ALA A 63 -1.14 8.49 -0.05
CA ALA A 63 -1.91 9.44 0.76
C ALA A 63 -3.33 9.64 0.20
N GLU A 64 -3.44 9.96 -1.09
CA GLU A 64 -4.71 10.22 -1.78
C GLU A 64 -5.06 9.11 -2.76
N LYS A 65 -6.33 9.01 -3.18
CA LYS A 65 -6.73 8.17 -4.31
C LYS A 65 -6.33 8.90 -5.61
N ALA A 66 -6.01 8.14 -6.65
CA ALA A 66 -5.74 8.68 -7.99
C ALA A 66 -6.56 7.92 -9.02
N ASP A 67 -6.98 8.57 -10.10
CA ASP A 67 -7.65 7.91 -11.22
C ASP A 67 -6.70 7.12 -12.12
N THR A 68 -5.39 7.32 -11.94
CA THR A 68 -4.33 6.59 -12.61
C THR A 68 -3.64 5.63 -11.64
N GLU A 69 -3.00 4.60 -12.21
CA GLU A 69 -2.14 3.73 -11.42
C GLU A 69 -0.90 4.48 -10.93
N ARG A 70 -0.39 4.07 -9.76
CA ARG A 70 0.89 4.54 -9.25
C ARG A 70 1.83 3.39 -9.03
N LYS A 71 3.05 3.54 -9.48
CA LYS A 71 4.08 2.50 -9.47
C LYS A 71 5.29 2.93 -8.66
N ALA A 72 5.87 1.98 -7.96
CA ALA A 72 7.16 2.13 -7.31
C ALA A 72 8.01 0.87 -7.48
N THR A 73 9.33 1.02 -7.43
CA THR A 73 10.25 -0.10 -7.31
C THR A 73 10.57 -0.37 -5.85
N ILE A 74 10.76 -1.64 -5.52
CA ILE A 74 11.21 -2.08 -4.20
C ILE A 74 12.63 -2.62 -4.33
N SER A 75 13.49 -2.21 -3.42
CA SER A 75 14.88 -2.66 -3.35
C SER A 75 15.27 -2.95 -1.91
N ILE A 76 16.27 -3.82 -1.73
CA ILE A 76 16.86 -4.10 -0.43
C ILE A 76 18.32 -3.71 -0.50
N ARG A 77 18.80 -2.98 0.53
CA ARG A 77 20.24 -2.73 0.67
C ARG A 77 20.89 -4.00 1.23
N ASN A 78 21.66 -4.70 0.40
CA ASN A 78 22.47 -5.83 0.85
C ASN A 78 23.80 -5.32 1.45
N LEU A 79 24.21 -5.93 2.55
CA LEU A 79 25.56 -5.72 3.09
C LEU A 79 26.56 -6.58 2.28
N PRO A 80 27.65 -6.01 1.75
CA PRO A 80 28.69 -6.77 1.06
C PRO A 80 29.23 -7.91 1.93
N GLY A 81 29.50 -9.07 1.32
CA GLY A 81 30.10 -10.22 2.00
C GLY A 81 29.17 -11.04 2.90
N ARG A 82 27.88 -10.71 3.00
CA ARG A 82 26.89 -11.46 3.77
C ARG A 82 25.93 -12.20 2.85
N GLN A 83 25.78 -13.52 3.03
CA GLN A 83 24.70 -14.25 2.36
C GLN A 83 23.36 -13.75 2.90
N PRO A 84 22.44 -13.25 2.06
CA PRO A 84 21.21 -12.65 2.54
C PRO A 84 20.31 -13.71 3.18
N ALA A 85 19.82 -13.42 4.39
CA ALA A 85 18.79 -14.21 5.08
C ALA A 85 17.37 -13.89 4.55
N TYR A 86 17.26 -13.38 3.32
CA TYR A 86 16.01 -12.93 2.74
C TYR A 86 16.02 -12.95 1.21
N THR A 87 14.84 -12.93 0.60
CA THR A 87 14.61 -12.76 -0.84
C THR A 87 13.44 -11.81 -1.04
N LEU A 88 13.66 -10.72 -1.79
CA LEU A 88 12.58 -9.86 -2.24
C LEU A 88 11.81 -10.59 -3.36
N LEU A 89 10.52 -10.85 -3.15
CA LEU A 89 9.69 -11.56 -4.12
C LEU A 89 9.07 -10.57 -5.12
N ASP A 90 8.64 -9.40 -4.63
CA ASP A 90 8.03 -8.36 -5.45
C ASP A 90 8.98 -7.16 -5.56
N LYS A 91 9.57 -6.95 -6.75
CA LYS A 91 10.50 -5.85 -7.04
C LYS A 91 9.81 -4.57 -7.49
N GLU A 92 8.52 -4.65 -7.81
CA GLU A 92 7.68 -3.52 -8.17
C GLU A 92 6.33 -3.65 -7.48
N VAL A 93 5.68 -2.51 -7.28
CA VAL A 93 4.35 -2.43 -6.70
C VAL A 93 3.51 -1.46 -7.51
N THR A 94 2.26 -1.85 -7.78
CA THR A 94 1.27 -1.02 -8.47
C THR A 94 0.08 -0.82 -7.56
N ILE A 95 -0.18 0.43 -7.17
CA ILE A 95 -1.46 0.81 -6.57
C ILE A 95 -2.41 1.12 -7.72
N ALA A 96 -3.42 0.27 -7.89
CA ALA A 96 -4.43 0.41 -8.94
C ALA A 96 -5.24 1.72 -8.80
N PRO A 97 -5.86 2.21 -9.89
CA PRO A 97 -6.77 3.36 -9.84
C PRO A 97 -7.80 3.25 -8.72
N LYS A 98 -8.08 4.38 -8.08
CA LYS A 98 -9.06 4.55 -6.99
C LYS A 98 -8.75 3.72 -5.72
N LYS A 99 -7.61 3.02 -5.66
CA LYS A 99 -7.09 2.34 -4.46
C LYS A 99 -6.05 3.21 -3.75
N LYS A 100 -5.85 2.95 -2.46
CA LYS A 100 -4.86 3.64 -1.61
C LYS A 100 -3.70 2.75 -1.15
N SER A 101 -3.72 1.46 -1.46
CA SER A 101 -2.68 0.56 -1.01
C SER A 101 -2.50 -0.63 -1.92
N ALA A 102 -1.31 -1.20 -1.86
CA ALA A 102 -0.94 -2.49 -2.42
C ALA A 102 0.03 -3.18 -1.45
N HIS A 103 0.38 -4.41 -1.76
CA HIS A 103 1.21 -5.26 -0.92
C HIS A 103 2.45 -5.72 -1.68
N VAL A 104 3.55 -5.87 -0.96
CA VAL A 104 4.79 -6.44 -1.47
C VAL A 104 5.27 -7.53 -0.54
N ARG A 105 5.84 -8.59 -1.10
CA ARG A 105 6.20 -9.80 -0.37
C ARG A 105 7.71 -9.96 -0.29
N ILE A 106 8.16 -10.36 0.88
CA ILE A 106 9.55 -10.71 1.15
C ILE A 106 9.56 -12.07 1.86
N ARG A 107 10.43 -12.96 1.40
CA ARG A 107 10.72 -14.21 2.09
C ARG A 107 11.91 -14.01 3.00
N ILE A 108 11.77 -14.37 4.27
CA ILE A 108 12.84 -14.40 5.27
C ILE A 108 13.24 -15.87 5.49
N TYR A 109 14.51 -16.13 5.74
CA TYR A 109 15.05 -17.43 6.11
C TYR A 109 15.61 -17.37 7.54
N PRO A 110 14.75 -17.52 8.57
CA PRO A 110 15.17 -17.37 9.97
C PRO A 110 16.31 -18.31 10.37
N ALA A 111 16.36 -19.53 9.83
CA ALA A 111 17.46 -20.48 10.05
C ALA A 111 18.86 -19.94 9.68
N LYS A 112 18.94 -18.92 8.80
CA LYS A 112 20.22 -18.26 8.43
C LYS A 112 20.61 -17.12 9.38
N ILE A 113 19.80 -16.81 10.39
CA ILE A 113 19.99 -15.71 11.35
C ILE A 113 20.39 -16.31 12.70
N LYS A 114 21.53 -15.89 13.26
CA LYS A 114 22.03 -16.47 14.54
C LYS A 114 21.26 -15.98 15.78
N LYS A 115 20.92 -14.70 15.84
CA LYS A 115 20.27 -14.07 17.00
C LYS A 115 19.28 -12.99 16.59
N ALA A 116 19.74 -12.07 15.76
CA ALA A 116 18.93 -11.00 15.20
C ALA A 116 19.51 -10.55 13.85
N ASP A 117 18.67 -9.90 13.06
CA ASP A 117 19.07 -9.21 11.84
C ASP A 117 18.23 -7.94 11.64
N GLU A 118 18.77 -7.00 10.86
CA GLU A 118 18.06 -5.79 10.45
C GLU A 118 18.09 -5.66 8.93
N ILE A 119 16.91 -5.59 8.32
CA ILE A 119 16.74 -5.45 6.87
C ILE A 119 16.16 -4.08 6.58
N ARG A 120 16.73 -3.36 5.61
CA ARG A 120 16.21 -2.07 5.15
C ARG A 120 15.74 -2.18 3.71
N LEU A 121 14.44 -2.02 3.51
CA LEU A 121 13.83 -1.96 2.19
C LEU A 121 13.57 -0.50 1.81
N THR A 122 13.76 -0.19 0.54
CA THR A 122 13.47 1.12 -0.04
C THR A 122 12.37 1.00 -1.08
N CYS A 123 11.35 1.83 -0.96
CA CYS A 123 10.30 2.04 -1.96
C CYS A 123 10.61 3.33 -2.71
N THR A 124 10.87 3.22 -4.01
CA THR A 124 11.20 4.34 -4.89
C THR A 124 10.08 4.54 -5.90
N PRO A 125 9.24 5.57 -5.73
CA PRO A 125 8.23 5.94 -6.73
C PRO A 125 8.83 6.13 -8.13
N LYS A 126 8.10 5.73 -9.17
CA LYS A 126 8.52 5.98 -10.56
C LYS A 126 8.46 7.47 -10.93
N ASP A 127 7.58 8.22 -10.27
CA ASP A 127 7.60 9.68 -10.32
C ASP A 127 8.79 10.21 -9.52
N LYS A 128 9.79 10.75 -10.22
CA LYS A 128 11.05 11.25 -9.65
C LYS A 128 10.87 12.45 -8.71
N LYS A 129 9.71 13.12 -8.73
CA LYS A 129 9.41 14.23 -7.81
C LYS A 129 9.05 13.73 -6.41
N VAL A 130 8.53 12.51 -6.32
CA VAL A 130 8.13 11.89 -5.05
C VAL A 130 9.35 11.26 -4.39
N LYS A 131 9.57 11.55 -3.12
CA LYS A 131 10.72 11.04 -2.36
C LYS A 131 10.59 9.54 -2.11
N ALA A 132 11.72 8.84 -2.23
CA ALA A 132 11.82 7.44 -1.80
C ALA A 132 11.63 7.32 -0.29
N THR A 133 11.09 6.17 0.13
CA THR A 133 10.80 5.88 1.54
C THR A 133 11.44 4.56 1.94
N THR A 134 11.70 4.38 3.23
CA THR A 134 12.32 3.15 3.73
C THR A 134 11.51 2.54 4.87
N VAL A 135 11.49 1.21 4.93
CA VAL A 135 11.06 0.46 6.10
C VAL A 135 12.22 -0.37 6.63
N THR A 136 12.38 -0.37 7.95
CA THR A 136 13.30 -1.23 8.67
C THR A 136 12.54 -2.43 9.23
N LEU A 137 13.02 -3.64 8.97
CA LEU A 137 12.54 -4.86 9.58
C LEU A 137 13.56 -5.31 10.62
N LYS A 138 13.16 -5.32 11.89
CA LYS A 138 13.95 -5.92 12.97
C LYS A 138 13.51 -7.35 13.18
N ILE A 139 14.43 -8.29 13.02
CA ILE A 139 14.17 -9.71 13.13
C ILE A 139 14.91 -10.26 14.34
N ALA A 140 14.20 -10.98 15.19
CA ALA A 140 14.76 -11.71 16.32
C ALA A 140 14.49 -13.22 16.18
N ILE A 141 15.43 -14.03 16.67
CA ILE A 141 15.31 -15.48 16.75
C ILE A 141 15.17 -15.88 18.22
N LYS A 142 14.12 -16.64 18.53
CA LYS A 142 13.85 -17.19 19.87
C LYS A 142 14.37 -18.62 19.96
#